data_AF-A0AA37MBK0-F1
#
_entry.id   AF-A0AA37MBK0-F1
#
_cell.length_a   1.000
_cell.length_b   1.000
_cell.length_c   1.000
_cell.angle_alpha   90.00
_cell.angle_beta   90.00
_cell.angle_gamma   90.00
#
_symmetry.space_group_name_H-M   'P 1'
#
loop_
_entity.id
_entity.type
_entity.pdbx_description
1 polymer ?
#
loop_
_entity_poly.entity_id
_entity_poly.type
_entity_poly.pdbx_seq_one_letter_code
_entity_poly.pdbx_strand_id
1 'polypeptide(L)'
;MAASEFPQPAPGDASGAQASASHESAGARQQADWRGLKGDVEGLADVAAQQGRGLLDAVRVQAQGYVEQRKNDAAGQVHDLARTIRSSSKDFDDKPNIKAFFDSAADGLEQLGTSIESRSFGDFYAEAESFARRAPVAVAVGTFVAGLLAARFIKSSSLPPEGDARDGFRG
;
A
#
# COMPACT_ATOMS: atom_id res chain seq x y z
N MET A 1 0.26 83.74 14.07
CA MET A 1 -1.06 83.07 13.95
C MET A 1 -1.00 82.30 12.63
N ALA A 2 -1.08 80.97 12.53
CA ALA A 2 -1.43 79.91 13.47
C ALA A 2 -0.58 78.66 13.14
N ALA A 3 -0.28 77.85 14.15
CA ALA A 3 0.38 76.56 14.03
C ALA A 3 -0.66 75.48 13.66
N SER A 4 -0.35 74.65 12.67
CA SER A 4 -1.16 73.48 12.31
C SER A 4 -0.42 72.23 12.78
N GLU A 5 -0.77 71.77 13.98
CA GLU A 5 -0.32 70.50 14.56
C GLU A 5 -0.92 69.33 13.79
N PHE A 6 -0.07 68.45 13.26
CA PHE A 6 -0.47 67.14 12.75
C PHE A 6 -0.62 66.16 13.93
N PRO A 7 -1.73 65.43 14.05
CA PRO A 7 -1.88 64.43 15.11
C PRO A 7 -0.99 63.21 14.81
N GLN A 8 -0.15 62.84 15.78
CA GLN A 8 0.60 61.59 15.73
C GLN A 8 -0.34 60.41 16.03
N PRO A 9 -0.26 59.29 15.27
CA PRO A 9 -1.06 58.10 15.58
C PRO A 9 -0.57 57.43 16.87
N ALA A 10 -1.50 57.12 17.77
CA ALA A 10 -1.22 56.42 19.01
C ALA A 10 -0.78 54.95 18.75
N PRO A 11 0.20 54.41 19.49
CA PRO A 11 0.75 53.06 19.25
C PRO A 11 -0.13 51.92 19.83
N GLY A 12 -1.46 52.04 19.83
CA GLY A 12 -2.37 51.16 20.59
C GLY A 12 -3.01 49.99 19.83
N ASP A 13 -3.26 50.09 18.52
CA ASP A 13 -4.26 49.22 17.86
C ASP A 13 -3.70 48.19 16.86
N ALA A 14 -2.37 48.08 16.72
CA ALA A 14 -1.75 47.21 15.71
C ALA A 14 -1.64 45.72 16.11
N SER A 15 -1.85 45.37 17.38
CA SER A 15 -1.60 44.00 17.89
C SER A 15 -2.72 42.99 17.60
N GLY A 16 -3.92 43.43 17.22
CA GLY A 16 -5.04 42.52 16.90
C GLY A 16 -5.05 41.95 15.48
N ALA A 17 -4.50 42.68 14.49
CA ALA A 17 -4.58 42.30 13.08
C ALA A 17 -3.47 41.32 12.63
N GLN A 18 -2.34 41.27 13.35
CA GLN A 18 -1.18 40.42 13.00
C GLN A 18 -1.33 38.97 13.47
N ALA A 19 -2.19 38.69 14.45
CA ALA A 19 -2.48 37.33 14.90
C ALA A 19 -3.35 36.54 13.89
N SER A 20 -4.17 37.22 13.09
CA SER A 20 -5.05 36.60 12.10
C SER A 20 -4.31 36.23 10.80
N ALA A 21 -3.37 37.07 10.35
CA ALA A 21 -2.60 36.86 9.13
C ALA A 21 -1.57 35.71 9.23
N SER A 22 -1.09 35.40 10.43
CA SER A 22 -0.16 34.28 10.69
C SER A 22 -0.85 32.91 10.68
N HIS A 23 -2.14 32.84 10.99
CA HIS A 23 -2.95 31.63 10.87
C HIS A 23 -3.35 31.32 9.41
N GLU A 24 -3.63 32.32 8.58
CA GLU A 24 -3.91 32.13 7.14
C GLU A 24 -2.68 31.67 6.34
N SER A 25 -1.51 32.21 6.67
CA SER A 25 -0.25 31.90 5.95
C SER A 25 0.34 30.53 6.30
N ALA A 26 0.05 29.97 7.48
CA ALA A 26 0.39 28.59 7.82
C ALA A 26 -0.52 27.57 7.08
N GLY A 27 -1.83 27.84 7.00
CA GLY A 27 -2.78 27.00 6.26
C GLY A 27 -2.53 27.00 4.74
N ALA A 28 -2.15 28.14 4.17
CA ALA A 28 -1.81 28.26 2.74
C ALA A 28 -0.54 27.47 2.36
N ARG A 29 0.48 27.45 3.23
CA ARG A 29 1.71 26.67 3.02
C ARG A 29 1.47 25.16 3.14
N GLN A 30 0.75 24.73 4.18
CA GLN A 30 0.37 23.32 4.35
C GLN A 30 -0.50 22.80 3.19
N GLN A 31 -1.38 23.63 2.62
CA GLN A 31 -2.16 23.27 1.43
C GLN A 31 -1.33 23.21 0.16
N ALA A 32 -0.34 24.09 0.00
CA ALA A 32 0.58 24.06 -1.14
C ALA A 32 1.41 22.77 -1.13
N ASP A 33 1.95 22.39 0.03
CA ASP A 33 2.73 21.16 0.19
C ASP A 33 1.88 19.91 -0.10
N TRP A 34 0.62 19.88 0.36
CA TRP A 34 -0.25 18.74 0.07
C TRP A 34 -0.69 18.63 -1.39
N ARG A 35 -0.92 19.77 -2.07
CA ARG A 35 -1.22 19.76 -3.51
C ARG A 35 -0.02 19.32 -4.33
N GLY A 36 1.19 19.73 -3.95
CA GLY A 36 2.43 19.28 -4.57
C GLY A 36 2.58 17.77 -4.47
N LEU A 37 2.43 17.22 -3.25
CA LEU A 37 2.53 15.76 -3.05
C LEU A 37 1.44 15.00 -3.81
N LYS A 38 0.21 15.53 -3.87
CA LYS A 38 -0.87 14.92 -4.65
C LYS A 38 -0.52 14.91 -6.15
N GLY A 39 0.01 16.01 -6.68
CA GLY A 39 0.43 16.11 -8.08
C GLY A 39 1.53 15.12 -8.46
N ASP A 40 2.53 14.94 -7.59
CA ASP A 40 3.59 13.94 -7.81
C ASP A 40 3.04 12.51 -7.82
N VAL A 41 2.09 12.21 -6.92
CA VAL A 41 1.41 10.90 -6.87
C VAL A 41 0.53 10.68 -8.11
N GLU A 42 -0.21 11.69 -8.55
CA GLU A 42 -1.03 11.63 -9.77
C GLU A 42 -0.16 11.39 -11.02
N GLY A 43 0.96 12.10 -11.14
CA GLY A 43 1.91 11.91 -12.24
C GLY A 43 2.53 10.50 -12.27
N LEU A 44 2.94 9.99 -11.11
CA LEU A 44 3.46 8.62 -10.99
C LEU A 44 2.38 7.57 -11.30
N ALA A 45 1.14 7.80 -10.84
CA ALA A 45 0.02 6.91 -11.10
C ALA A 45 -0.32 6.84 -12.60
N ASP A 46 -0.27 7.96 -13.33
CA ASP A 46 -0.51 7.98 -14.77
C ASP A 46 0.54 7.19 -15.55
N VAL A 47 1.82 7.35 -15.22
CA VAL A 47 2.92 6.59 -15.84
C VAL A 47 2.76 5.09 -15.56
N ALA A 48 2.48 4.74 -14.30
CA ALA A 48 2.25 3.35 -13.90
C ALA A 48 1.02 2.75 -14.62
N ALA A 49 -0.06 3.51 -14.78
CA ALA A 49 -1.27 3.06 -15.47
C ALA A 49 -1.03 2.83 -16.98
N GLN A 50 -0.25 3.69 -17.64
CA GLN A 50 0.10 3.53 -19.05
C GLN A 50 0.99 2.31 -19.28
N GLN A 51 2.04 2.15 -18.47
CA GLN A 51 3.00 1.06 -18.62
C GLN A 51 2.43 -0.29 -18.14
N GLY A 52 1.55 -0.25 -17.13
CA GLY A 52 0.90 -1.43 -16.57
C GLY A 52 -0.07 -2.12 -17.52
N ARG A 53 -0.83 -1.37 -18.34
CA ARG A 53 -1.82 -1.95 -19.27
C ARG A 53 -1.18 -2.95 -20.25
N GLY A 54 -0.07 -2.58 -20.89
CA GLY A 54 0.61 -3.45 -21.84
C GLY A 54 1.22 -4.71 -21.21
N LEU A 55 1.68 -4.60 -19.96
CA LEU A 55 2.21 -5.75 -19.20
C LEU A 55 1.08 -6.69 -18.76
N LEU A 56 -0.05 -6.15 -18.32
CA LEU A 56 -1.21 -6.93 -17.89
C LEU A 56 -1.79 -7.78 -19.03
N ASP A 57 -1.87 -7.24 -20.25
CA ASP A 57 -2.35 -8.00 -21.41
C ASP A 57 -1.43 -9.18 -21.76
N ALA A 58 -0.10 -8.97 -21.69
CA ALA A 58 0.88 -10.03 -21.93
C ALA A 58 0.82 -11.15 -20.87
N VAL A 59 0.65 -10.79 -19.60
CA VAL A 59 0.53 -11.75 -18.49
C VAL A 59 -0.79 -12.53 -18.56
N ARG A 60 -1.89 -11.87 -18.96
CA ARG A 60 -3.22 -12.49 -19.03
C ARG A 60 -3.27 -13.67 -20.01
N VAL A 61 -2.62 -13.54 -21.17
CA VAL A 61 -2.57 -14.61 -22.19
C VAL A 61 -1.76 -15.82 -21.71
N GLN A 62 -0.70 -15.59 -20.92
CA GLN A 62 0.20 -16.65 -20.46
C GLN A 62 -0.31 -17.38 -19.20
N ALA A 63 -1.04 -16.68 -18.33
CA ALA A 63 -1.46 -17.19 -17.02
C ALA A 63 -2.67 -18.15 -17.07
N GLN A 64 -3.56 -18.04 -18.07
CA GLN A 64 -4.82 -18.78 -18.07
C GLN A 64 -4.65 -20.31 -18.11
N GLY A 65 -3.63 -20.84 -18.79
CA GLY A 65 -3.44 -22.29 -18.92
C GLY A 65 -2.70 -22.97 -17.76
N TYR A 66 -1.81 -22.25 -17.07
CA TYR A 66 -0.93 -22.82 -16.04
C TYR A 66 -1.53 -22.77 -14.63
N VAL A 67 -2.43 -21.82 -14.38
CA VAL A 67 -2.88 -21.54 -13.02
C VAL A 67 -3.98 -22.50 -12.56
N GLU A 68 -4.82 -23.03 -13.46
CA GLU A 68 -5.97 -23.86 -13.04
C GLU A 68 -5.57 -25.13 -12.29
N GLN A 69 -4.47 -25.78 -12.69
CA GLN A 69 -3.94 -26.95 -11.98
C GLN A 69 -3.33 -26.61 -10.62
N ARG A 70 -2.70 -25.43 -10.48
CA ARG A 70 -2.04 -25.02 -9.24
C ARG A 70 -2.98 -24.36 -8.23
N LYS A 71 -4.19 -23.96 -8.65
CA LYS A 71 -5.21 -23.36 -7.77
C LYS A 71 -5.68 -24.34 -6.70
N ASN A 72 -5.97 -25.59 -7.07
CA ASN A 72 -6.45 -26.58 -6.11
C ASN A 72 -5.38 -26.92 -5.05
N ASP A 73 -4.12 -27.06 -5.47
CA ASP A 73 -3.01 -27.28 -4.54
C ASP A 73 -2.81 -26.09 -3.59
N ALA A 74 -2.90 -24.86 -4.12
CA ALA A 74 -2.78 -23.64 -3.32
C ALA A 74 -3.96 -23.48 -2.35
N ALA A 75 -5.19 -23.71 -2.80
CA ALA A 75 -6.39 -23.68 -1.97
C ALA A 75 -6.29 -24.70 -0.84
N GLY A 76 -5.85 -25.92 -1.14
CA GLY A 76 -5.63 -26.98 -0.14
C GLY A 76 -4.67 -26.54 0.96
N GLN A 77 -3.52 -25.95 0.60
CA GLN A 77 -2.55 -25.43 1.57
C GLN A 77 -3.13 -24.30 2.44
N VAL A 78 -3.96 -23.43 1.86
CA VAL A 78 -4.63 -22.36 2.60
C VAL A 78 -5.66 -22.92 3.60
N HIS A 79 -6.47 -23.90 3.19
CA HIS A 79 -7.39 -24.60 4.08
C HIS A 79 -6.68 -25.35 5.20
N ASP A 80 -5.55 -26.00 4.90
CA ASP A 80 -4.74 -26.68 5.91
C ASP A 80 -4.19 -25.69 6.95
N LEU A 81 -3.71 -24.53 6.49
CA LEU A 81 -3.26 -23.47 7.40
C LEU A 81 -4.42 -22.92 8.24
N ALA A 82 -5.59 -22.70 7.64
CA ALA A 82 -6.80 -22.27 8.37
C ALA A 82 -7.15 -23.27 9.48
N ARG A 83 -7.12 -24.57 9.16
CA ARG A 83 -7.33 -25.66 10.13
C ARG A 83 -6.29 -25.67 11.24
N THR A 84 -5.01 -25.48 10.92
CA THR A 84 -3.94 -25.41 11.94
C THR A 84 -4.17 -24.22 12.87
N ILE A 85 -4.43 -23.03 12.33
CA ILE A 85 -4.69 -21.82 13.13
C ILE A 85 -5.94 -21.99 13.99
N ARG A 86 -7.02 -22.55 13.44
CA ARG A 86 -8.24 -22.87 14.20
C ARG A 86 -7.96 -23.87 15.31
N SER A 87 -7.12 -24.87 15.05
CA SER A 87 -6.75 -25.84 16.08
C SER A 87 -5.99 -25.15 17.22
N SER A 88 -5.03 -24.27 16.89
CA SER A 88 -4.31 -23.48 17.89
C SER A 88 -5.20 -22.50 18.64
N SER A 89 -6.32 -22.04 18.08
CA SER A 89 -7.26 -21.16 18.81
C SER A 89 -7.87 -21.85 20.03
N LYS A 90 -7.97 -23.18 20.01
CA LYS A 90 -8.45 -24.01 21.15
C LYS A 90 -7.50 -23.95 22.35
N ASP A 91 -6.20 -23.72 22.10
CA ASP A 91 -5.21 -23.56 23.17
C ASP A 91 -5.43 -22.26 23.97
N PHE A 92 -6.28 -21.35 23.47
CA PHE A 92 -6.59 -20.06 24.07
C PHE A 92 -8.05 -19.96 24.54
N ASP A 93 -8.70 -21.09 24.88
CA ASP A 93 -10.08 -21.10 25.38
C ASP A 93 -10.26 -20.27 26.68
N ASP A 94 -9.20 -20.08 27.46
CA ASP A 94 -9.15 -19.22 28.65
C ASP A 94 -8.98 -17.72 28.32
N LYS A 95 -8.65 -17.38 27.07
CA LYS A 95 -8.35 -16.02 26.59
C LYS A 95 -9.25 -15.64 25.41
N PRO A 96 -10.49 -15.20 25.66
CA PRO A 96 -11.49 -14.99 24.60
C PRO A 96 -11.05 -14.00 23.52
N ASN A 97 -10.31 -12.94 23.87
CA ASN A 97 -9.82 -11.95 22.90
C ASN A 97 -8.76 -12.54 21.96
N ILE A 98 -7.88 -13.39 22.47
CA ILE A 98 -6.84 -14.04 21.66
C ILE A 98 -7.49 -15.11 20.79
N LYS A 99 -8.36 -15.95 21.38
CA LYS A 99 -9.14 -16.93 20.64
C LYS A 99 -9.91 -16.30 19.47
N ALA A 100 -10.64 -15.20 19.71
CA ALA A 100 -11.39 -14.50 18.67
C ALA A 100 -10.49 -14.00 17.52
N PHE A 101 -9.26 -13.58 17.82
CA PHE A 101 -8.30 -13.18 16.80
C PHE A 101 -7.87 -14.35 15.92
N PHE A 102 -7.48 -15.48 16.52
CA PHE A 102 -7.10 -16.68 15.78
C PHE A 102 -8.28 -17.26 14.99
N ASP A 103 -9.48 -17.22 15.57
CA ASP A 103 -10.70 -17.65 14.90
C ASP A 103 -11.00 -16.78 13.68
N SER A 104 -10.88 -15.45 13.80
CA SER A 104 -11.06 -14.53 12.68
C SER A 104 -10.01 -14.73 11.58
N ALA A 105 -8.77 -15.03 11.96
CA ALA A 105 -7.71 -15.34 11.00
C ALA A 105 -8.01 -16.65 10.24
N ALA A 106 -8.45 -17.69 10.94
CA ALA A 106 -8.87 -18.94 10.31
C ALA A 106 -10.07 -18.74 9.37
N ASP A 107 -11.09 -17.97 9.78
CA ASP A 107 -12.23 -17.64 8.93
C ASP A 107 -11.84 -16.88 7.66
N GLY A 108 -10.88 -15.96 7.77
CA GLY A 108 -10.34 -15.23 6.63
C GLY A 108 -9.59 -16.14 5.65
N LEU A 109 -8.80 -17.09 6.16
CA LEU A 109 -8.08 -18.07 5.34
C LEU A 109 -9.05 -19.07 4.68
N GLU A 110 -10.08 -19.52 5.39
CA GLU A 110 -11.10 -20.42 4.82
C GLU A 110 -11.79 -19.76 3.61
N GLN A 111 -12.22 -18.50 3.77
CA GLN A 111 -12.80 -17.72 2.68
C GLN A 111 -11.83 -17.52 1.52
N LEU A 112 -10.53 -17.33 1.82
CA LEU A 112 -9.50 -17.21 0.79
C LEU A 112 -9.35 -18.52 0.01
N GLY A 113 -9.29 -19.67 0.68
CA GLY A 113 -9.18 -20.98 0.04
C GLY A 113 -10.36 -21.25 -0.90
N THR A 114 -11.59 -21.02 -0.42
CA THR A 114 -12.81 -21.15 -1.25
C THR A 114 -12.80 -20.21 -2.45
N SER A 115 -12.32 -18.98 -2.27
CA SER A 115 -12.21 -18.01 -3.37
C SER A 115 -11.19 -18.47 -4.42
N ILE A 116 -10.03 -18.98 -4.00
CA ILE A 116 -8.97 -19.50 -4.89
C ILE A 116 -9.48 -20.69 -5.71
N GLU A 117 -10.25 -21.60 -5.12
CA GLU A 117 -10.80 -22.77 -5.82
C GLU A 117 -11.91 -22.38 -6.82
N SER A 118 -12.85 -21.53 -6.39
CA SER A 118 -14.11 -21.33 -7.12
C SER A 118 -14.09 -20.24 -8.18
N ARG A 119 -13.16 -19.28 -8.12
CA ARG A 119 -13.21 -18.08 -8.97
C ARG A 119 -12.16 -18.03 -10.05
N SER A 120 -12.55 -17.43 -11.17
CA SER A 120 -11.63 -17.03 -12.21
C SER A 120 -10.93 -15.71 -11.80
N PHE A 121 -9.72 -15.46 -12.31
CA PHE A 121 -8.99 -14.22 -12.02
C PHE A 121 -9.78 -12.94 -12.35
N GLY A 122 -10.71 -13.01 -13.31
CA GLY A 122 -11.56 -11.87 -13.66
C GLY A 122 -12.49 -11.46 -12.52
N ASP A 123 -13.07 -12.43 -11.81
CA ASP A 123 -13.97 -12.19 -10.69
C ASP A 123 -13.21 -11.66 -9.47
N PHE A 124 -11.97 -12.13 -9.27
CA PHE A 124 -11.07 -11.62 -8.23
C PHE A 124 -10.75 -10.13 -8.42
N TYR A 125 -10.50 -9.70 -9.66
CA TYR A 125 -10.17 -8.30 -9.93
C TYR A 125 -11.33 -7.35 -9.61
N ALA A 126 -12.56 -7.74 -10.00
CA ALA A 126 -13.76 -6.96 -9.71
C ALA A 126 -14.01 -6.81 -8.20
N GLU A 127 -13.76 -7.86 -7.41
CA GLU A 127 -13.91 -7.79 -5.96
C GLU A 127 -12.77 -7.03 -5.28
N ALA A 128 -11.54 -7.15 -5.80
CA ALA A 128 -10.40 -6.36 -5.34
C ALA A 128 -10.65 -4.85 -5.54
N GLU A 129 -11.27 -4.44 -6.65
CA GLU A 129 -11.66 -3.03 -6.87
C GLU A 129 -12.68 -2.56 -5.82
N SER A 130 -13.70 -3.37 -5.56
CA SER A 130 -14.70 -3.09 -4.51
C SER A 130 -14.05 -2.98 -3.12
N PHE A 131 -13.13 -3.89 -2.79
CA PHE A 131 -12.37 -3.87 -1.54
C PHE A 131 -11.50 -2.62 -1.42
N ALA A 132 -10.79 -2.25 -2.50
CA ALA A 132 -9.92 -1.08 -2.50
C ALA A 132 -10.68 0.22 -2.22
N ARG A 133 -11.90 0.33 -2.74
CA ARG A 133 -12.78 1.47 -2.47
C ARG A 133 -13.31 1.48 -1.02
N ARG A 134 -13.47 0.31 -0.39
CA ARG A 134 -14.02 0.16 0.97
C ARG A 134 -12.98 0.27 2.08
N ALA A 135 -11.75 -0.15 1.82
CA ALA A 135 -10.69 -0.23 2.81
C ALA A 135 -9.37 0.36 2.29
N PRO A 136 -9.32 1.69 2.03
CA PRO A 136 -8.14 2.33 1.43
C PRO A 136 -6.87 2.17 2.26
N VAL A 137 -6.98 2.19 3.60
CA VAL A 137 -5.83 1.99 4.50
C VAL A 137 -5.27 0.57 4.39
N ALA A 138 -6.14 -0.45 4.32
CA ALA A 138 -5.71 -1.84 4.19
C ALA A 138 -4.98 -2.06 2.86
N VAL A 139 -5.44 -1.42 1.78
CA VAL A 139 -4.77 -1.46 0.48
C VAL A 139 -3.40 -0.80 0.55
N ALA A 140 -3.28 0.40 1.13
CA ALA A 140 -1.99 1.08 1.24
C ALA A 140 -0.95 0.22 1.99
N VAL A 141 -1.35 -0.39 3.11
CA VAL A 141 -0.48 -1.31 3.88
C VAL A 141 -0.14 -2.56 3.07
N GLY A 142 -1.13 -3.17 2.42
CA GLY A 142 -0.93 -4.35 1.59
C GLY A 142 0.04 -4.11 0.43
N THR A 143 -0.11 -3.00 -0.29
CA THR A 143 0.78 -2.61 -1.39
C THR A 143 2.20 -2.34 -0.92
N PHE A 144 2.37 -1.69 0.24
CA PHE A 144 3.70 -1.48 0.81
C PHE A 144 4.40 -2.81 1.12
N VAL A 145 3.72 -3.73 1.82
CA VAL A 145 4.26 -5.07 2.13
C VAL A 145 4.58 -5.84 0.84
N ALA A 146 3.66 -5.83 -0.13
CA ALA A 146 3.88 -6.47 -1.43
C ALA A 146 5.10 -5.90 -2.15
N GLY A 147 5.29 -4.57 -2.12
CA GLY A 147 6.46 -3.89 -2.69
C GLY A 147 7.77 -4.32 -2.03
N LEU A 148 7.80 -4.45 -0.69
CA LEU A 148 8.97 -4.95 0.03
C LEU A 148 9.30 -6.41 -0.33
N LEU A 149 8.28 -7.27 -0.44
CA LEU A 149 8.45 -8.65 -0.86
C LEU A 149 8.97 -8.75 -2.31
N ALA A 150 8.42 -7.93 -3.22
CA ALA A 150 8.89 -7.85 -4.59
C ALA A 150 10.35 -7.37 -4.65
N ALA A 151 10.69 -6.31 -3.90
CA ALA A 151 12.07 -5.81 -3.80
C ALA A 151 13.02 -6.88 -3.25
N ARG A 152 12.58 -7.65 -2.24
CA ARG A 152 13.36 -8.75 -1.68
C ARG A 152 13.58 -9.86 -2.70
N PHE A 153 12.57 -10.22 -3.48
CA PHE A 153 12.68 -11.24 -4.52
C PHE A 153 13.67 -10.81 -5.60
N ILE A 154 13.56 -9.59 -6.13
CA ILE A 154 14.47 -9.03 -7.14
C ILE A 154 15.92 -8.98 -6.61
N LYS A 155 16.11 -8.54 -5.35
CA LYS A 155 17.44 -8.52 -4.73
C LYS A 155 18.00 -9.93 -4.53
N SER A 156 17.16 -10.91 -4.19
CA SER A 156 17.61 -12.30 -4.01
C SER A 156 17.85 -13.04 -5.33
N SER A 157 17.18 -12.67 -6.42
CA SER A 157 17.39 -13.27 -7.74
C SER A 157 18.61 -12.70 -8.46
N SER A 158 19.15 -11.58 -7.97
CA SER A 158 20.43 -11.02 -8.40
C SER A 158 21.60 -11.75 -7.72
N LEU A 159 21.81 -13.04 -8.03
CA LEU A 159 23.15 -13.63 -7.88
C LEU A 159 24.03 -13.05 -8.99
N PRO A 160 25.15 -12.35 -8.67
CA PRO A 160 26.11 -11.99 -9.68
C PRO A 160 26.62 -13.26 -10.37
N PRO A 161 26.73 -13.32 -11.70
CA PRO A 161 27.69 -14.22 -12.30
C PRO A 161 29.05 -13.76 -11.77
N GLU A 162 29.62 -14.52 -10.83
CA GLU A 162 31.04 -14.47 -10.55
C GLU A 162 31.75 -14.64 -11.89
N GLY A 163 32.16 -13.51 -12.46
CA GLY A 163 33.10 -13.46 -13.54
C GLY A 163 34.44 -13.90 -13.01
N ASP A 164 34.62 -15.21 -12.85
CA ASP A 164 35.94 -15.81 -12.82
C ASP A 164 36.42 -15.96 -14.28
N ALA A 165 36.69 -14.80 -14.85
CA ALA A 165 37.42 -14.65 -16.10
C ALA A 165 38.22 -13.36 -16.01
N ARG A 166 39.39 -13.44 -15.35
CA ARG A 166 40.69 -13.34 -16.04
C ARG A 166 41.85 -13.08 -15.08
N ASP A 167 42.90 -13.84 -15.39
CA ASP A 167 44.32 -13.49 -15.32
C ASP A 167 45.03 -13.41 -13.98
N GLY A 168 46.07 -14.24 -13.91
CA GLY A 168 47.34 -13.83 -13.33
C GLY A 168 48.15 -15.00 -12.81
N PHE A 169 49.24 -15.31 -13.52
CA PHE A 169 50.40 -16.07 -13.04
C PHE A 169 50.36 -17.60 -13.13
N ARG A 170 50.74 -18.10 -14.31
CA ARG A 170 51.69 -19.20 -14.42
C ARG A 170 52.74 -18.85 -15.47
N GLY A 171 53.99 -18.74 -14.99
CA GLY A 171 55.19 -18.70 -15.83
C GLY A 171 55.65 -20.09 -16.23
#